data_AF-A0A9R0X2C6-F1
#
_entry.id   AF-A0A9R0X2C6-F1
#
_cell.length_a   1.000
_cell.length_b   1.000
_cell.length_c   1.000
_cell.angle_alpha   90.00
_cell.angle_beta   90.00
_cell.angle_gamma   90.00
#
_symmetry.space_group_name_H-M   'P 1'
#
loop_
_entity.id
_entity.type
_entity.pdbx_description
1 polymer ?
#
loop_
_entity_poly.entity_id
_entity_poly.type
_entity_poly.pdbx_seq_one_letter_code
_entity_poly.pdbx_strand_id
1 'polypeptide(L)'
;MPTVSVGRDRLFAALGRVYTQDEFEALCFDFGIELDDVTTEKAIIRKEKHLEEDVEADGDDEVIYKIEVAANRYDLLCLEGIARSLRIFTGSEATPIFKIASIPRGSMLQMHVRSRPHKLDHM
;
A
#
# COMPACT_ATOMS: atom_id res chain seq x y z
N MET A 1 10.37 -9.78 -8.12
CA MET A 1 10.41 -9.79 -6.63
C MET A 1 8.96 -9.57 -6.16
N PRO A 2 8.54 -9.65 -4.88
CA PRO A 2 7.18 -9.21 -4.55
C PRO A 2 7.02 -7.73 -4.91
N THR A 3 5.97 -7.43 -5.68
CA THR A 3 5.60 -6.06 -6.07
C THR A 3 4.46 -5.57 -5.20
N VAL A 4 4.62 -4.40 -4.60
CA VAL A 4 3.62 -3.76 -3.75
C VAL A 4 3.12 -2.49 -4.44
N SER A 5 1.83 -2.45 -4.74
CA SER A 5 1.17 -1.27 -5.31
C SER A 5 0.71 -0.33 -4.20
N VAL A 6 1.17 0.92 -4.23
CA VAL A 6 0.80 1.95 -3.25
C VAL A 6 0.40 3.24 -3.94
N GLY A 7 -0.64 3.91 -3.43
CA GLY A 7 -1.00 5.26 -3.90
C GLY A 7 0.10 6.26 -3.54
N ARG A 8 0.62 6.98 -4.53
CA ARG A 8 1.74 7.93 -4.39
C ARG A 8 1.44 8.99 -3.33
N ASP A 9 0.29 9.62 -3.41
CA ASP A 9 -0.05 10.75 -2.55
C ASP A 9 -0.25 10.29 -1.11
N ARG A 10 -0.80 9.09 -0.91
CA ARG A 10 -0.95 8.46 0.41
C ARG A 10 0.42 8.06 0.99
N LEU A 11 1.33 7.56 0.16
CA LEU A 11 2.70 7.26 0.56
C LEU A 11 3.45 8.54 0.98
N PHE A 12 3.37 9.60 0.19
CA PHE A 12 4.02 10.88 0.50
C PHE A 12 3.44 11.54 1.74
N ALA A 13 2.11 11.46 1.93
CA ALA A 13 1.47 11.89 3.16
C ALA A 13 1.98 11.09 4.37
N ALA A 14 2.15 9.77 4.24
CA ALA A 14 2.72 8.94 5.29
C ALA A 14 4.20 9.27 5.55
N LEU A 15 5.01 9.56 4.52
CA LEU A 15 6.41 9.96 4.67
C LEU A 15 6.55 11.36 5.28
N GLY A 16 5.52 12.20 5.19
CA GLY A 16 5.54 13.58 5.67
C GLY A 16 6.29 14.55 4.74
N ARG A 17 6.60 14.11 3.52
CA ARG A 17 7.27 14.89 2.48
C ARG A 17 6.77 14.46 1.10
N VAL A 18 6.63 15.43 0.21
CA VAL A 18 6.41 15.19 -1.21
C VAL A 18 7.76 15.06 -1.90
N TYR A 19 7.90 14.03 -2.73
CA TYR A 19 9.09 13.76 -3.52
C TYR A 19 8.77 13.95 -5.00
N THR A 20 9.76 14.38 -5.79
CA THR A 20 9.71 14.13 -7.23
C THR A 20 9.92 12.64 -7.49
N GLN A 21 9.61 12.18 -8.71
CA GLN A 21 9.85 10.78 -9.06
C GLN A 21 11.34 10.43 -8.95
N ASP A 22 12.23 11.24 -9.53
CA ASP A 22 13.68 11.04 -9.46
C ASP A 22 14.21 11.01 -8.01
N GLU A 23 13.71 11.89 -7.14
CA GLU A 23 14.08 11.89 -5.71
C GLU A 23 13.63 10.60 -5.02
N PHE A 24 12.45 10.09 -5.38
CA PHE A 24 11.91 8.87 -4.79
C PHE A 24 12.63 7.63 -5.33
N GLU A 25 12.97 7.58 -6.62
CA GLU A 25 13.79 6.53 -7.23
C GLU A 25 15.17 6.46 -6.58
N ALA A 26 15.83 7.60 -6.37
CA ALA A 26 17.10 7.66 -5.66
C ALA A 26 16.99 7.13 -4.23
N LEU A 27 15.93 7.51 -3.50
CA LEU A 27 15.68 7.00 -2.15
C LEU A 27 15.44 5.48 -2.14
N CYS A 28 14.67 4.96 -3.09
CA CYS A 28 14.44 3.54 -3.26
C CYS A 28 15.76 2.79 -3.49
N PHE A 29 16.60 3.30 -4.40
CA PHE A 29 17.91 2.74 -4.71
C PHE A 29 18.83 2.69 -3.48
N ASP A 30 18.94 3.80 -2.75
CA ASP A 30 19.76 3.89 -1.53
C ASP A 30 19.29 2.92 -0.43
N PHE A 31 17.97 2.69 -0.34
CA PHE A 31 17.38 1.76 0.61
C PHE A 31 17.47 0.28 0.17
N GLY A 32 17.62 0.03 -1.14
CA GLY A 32 17.68 -1.32 -1.73
C GLY A 32 16.32 -1.88 -2.15
N ILE A 33 15.40 -1.03 -2.58
CA ILE A 33 14.12 -1.37 -3.24
C ILE A 33 14.06 -0.67 -4.60
N GLU A 34 13.11 -1.04 -5.46
CA GLU A 34 13.02 -0.50 -6.82
C GLU A 34 11.61 0.03 -7.10
N LEU A 35 11.52 1.22 -7.72
CA LEU A 35 10.28 1.70 -8.32
C LEU A 35 10.19 1.13 -9.74
N ASP A 36 9.39 0.07 -9.90
CA ASP A 36 9.30 -0.70 -11.15
C ASP A 36 8.38 -0.03 -12.19
N ASP A 37 7.25 0.53 -11.75
CA ASP A 37 6.26 1.14 -12.64
C ASP A 37 5.46 2.24 -11.93
N VAL A 38 5.02 3.22 -12.72
CA VAL A 38 4.15 4.32 -12.29
C VAL A 38 2.91 4.31 -13.18
N THR A 39 1.76 4.05 -12.59
CA THR A 39 0.49 3.92 -13.31
C THR A 39 -0.62 4.72 -12.62
N THR A 40 -1.85 4.66 -13.14
CA THR A 40 -3.03 5.24 -12.50
C THR A 40 -4.10 4.18 -12.34
N GLU A 41 -5.01 4.35 -11.38
CA GLU A 41 -6.12 3.41 -11.19
C GLU A 41 -6.95 3.24 -12.48
N LYS A 42 -7.26 4.35 -13.18
CA LYS A 42 -7.90 4.31 -14.50
C LYS A 42 -7.13 3.46 -15.52
N ALA A 43 -5.80 3.62 -15.59
CA ALA A 43 -4.98 2.86 -16.54
C ALA A 43 -4.97 1.35 -16.22
N ILE A 44 -4.97 0.99 -14.94
CA ILE A 44 -5.08 -0.41 -14.50
C ILE A 44 -6.44 -0.98 -14.94
N ILE A 45 -7.54 -0.27 -14.67
CA ILE A 45 -8.90 -0.73 -14.99
C ILE A 45 -9.09 -0.90 -16.50
N ARG A 46 -8.53 0.01 -17.31
CA ARG A 46 -8.54 -0.13 -18.78
C ARG A 46 -7.84 -1.40 -19.23
N LYS A 47 -6.66 -1.66 -18.68
CA LYS A 47 -5.85 -2.83 -19.05
C LYS A 47 -6.54 -4.15 -18.64
N GLU A 48 -7.10 -4.20 -17.44
CA GLU A 48 -7.80 -5.40 -16.92
C GLU A 48 -9.12 -5.68 -17.65
N LYS A 49 -9.87 -4.64 -18.01
CA LYS A 49 -11.16 -4.78 -18.73
C LYS A 49 -11.01 -4.83 -20.25
N HIS A 50 -9.78 -4.75 -20.78
CA HIS A 50 -9.50 -4.66 -22.22
C HIS A 50 -10.32 -3.59 -22.94
N LEU A 51 -10.43 -2.42 -22.31
CA LEU A 51 -11.16 -1.27 -22.85
C LEU A 51 -10.26 -0.50 -23.84
N GLU A 52 -10.84 -0.02 -24.93
CA GLU A 52 -10.17 0.88 -25.89
C GLU A 52 -9.85 2.25 -25.23
N GLU A 53 -8.82 2.94 -25.70
CA GLU A 53 -8.29 4.17 -25.07
C GLU A 53 -9.32 5.30 -24.95
N ASP A 54 -10.34 5.29 -25.82
CA ASP A 54 -11.41 6.30 -25.89
C ASP A 54 -12.59 6.03 -24.95
N VAL A 55 -12.61 4.90 -24.23
CA VAL A 55 -13.69 4.59 -23.27
C VAL A 55 -13.37 5.18 -21.90
N GLU A 56 -14.31 5.93 -21.31
CA GLU A 56 -14.20 6.37 -19.92
C GLU A 56 -14.15 5.15 -19.00
N ALA A 57 -13.04 5.03 -18.27
CA ALA A 57 -12.87 4.01 -17.25
C ALA A 57 -13.28 4.60 -15.90
N ASP A 58 -14.15 3.90 -15.21
CA ASP A 58 -14.62 4.25 -13.88
C ASP A 58 -13.48 3.98 -12.88
N GLY A 59 -12.78 5.03 -12.46
CA GLY A 59 -11.62 4.99 -11.56
C GLY A 59 -11.04 6.38 -11.33
N ASP A 60 -10.24 6.56 -10.28
CA ASP A 60 -9.64 7.86 -9.98
C ASP A 60 -8.34 8.08 -10.75
N ASP A 61 -7.95 9.35 -10.94
CA ASP A 61 -6.64 9.73 -11.47
C ASP A 61 -5.51 9.54 -10.42
N GLU A 62 -5.74 8.72 -9.38
CA GLU A 62 -4.76 8.43 -8.36
C GLU A 62 -3.55 7.72 -8.98
N VAL A 63 -2.37 8.31 -8.77
CA VAL A 63 -1.10 7.75 -9.22
C VAL A 63 -0.69 6.63 -8.30
N ILE A 64 -0.41 5.46 -8.87
CA ILE A 64 -0.01 4.25 -8.18
C ILE A 64 1.44 3.96 -8.51
N TYR A 65 2.25 3.78 -7.47
CA TYR A 65 3.63 3.30 -7.55
C TYR A 65 3.66 1.80 -7.31
N LYS A 66 4.32 1.08 -8.22
CA LYS A 66 4.65 -0.34 -8.05
C LYS A 66 6.08 -0.45 -7.58
N ILE A 67 6.24 -0.91 -6.35
CA ILE A 67 7.55 -1.01 -5.70
C ILE A 67 7.93 -2.48 -5.57
N GLU A 68 9.06 -2.87 -6.16
CA GLU A 68 9.64 -4.19 -5.93
C GLU A 68 10.46 -4.20 -4.63
N VAL A 69 10.18 -5.18 -3.77
CA VAL A 69 10.86 -5.35 -2.48
C VAL A 69 11.48 -6.75 -2.37
N ALA A 70 12.52 -6.90 -1.55
CA ALA A 70 13.14 -8.21 -1.36
C ALA A 70 12.17 -9.23 -0.73
N ALA A 71 12.17 -10.47 -1.22
CA ALA A 71 11.22 -11.51 -0.82
C ALA A 71 11.27 -11.91 0.67
N ASN A 72 12.37 -11.58 1.35
CA ASN A 72 12.59 -11.83 2.78
C ASN A 72 12.21 -10.65 3.68
N ARG A 73 11.73 -9.52 3.12
CA ARG A 73 11.32 -8.31 3.86
C ARG A 73 9.79 -8.23 3.99
N TYR A 74 9.23 -9.07 4.86
CA TYR A 74 7.78 -9.12 5.09
C TYR A 74 7.19 -7.82 5.65
N ASP A 75 8.00 -7.02 6.32
CA ASP A 75 7.65 -5.71 6.85
C ASP A 75 7.42 -4.66 5.76
N LEU A 76 7.78 -4.93 4.50
CA LEU A 76 7.59 -4.01 3.38
C LEU A 76 6.37 -4.36 2.50
N LEU A 77 5.53 -5.31 2.91
CA LEU A 77 4.38 -5.78 2.12
C LEU A 77 3.13 -4.89 2.24
N CYS A 78 3.23 -3.74 2.90
CA CYS A 78 2.15 -2.76 3.01
C CYS A 78 2.69 -1.33 3.04
N LEU A 79 1.80 -0.36 2.77
CA LEU A 79 2.13 1.07 2.75
C LEU A 79 2.74 1.54 4.08
N GLU A 80 2.17 1.13 5.20
CA GLU A 80 2.61 1.54 6.54
C GLU A 80 4.02 1.05 6.84
N GLY A 81 4.34 -0.16 6.39
CA GLY A 81 5.62 -0.81 6.57
C GLY A 81 6.73 -0.16 5.73
N ILE A 82 6.44 0.10 4.45
CA ILE A 82 7.33 0.85 3.55
C ILE A 82 7.58 2.26 4.11
N ALA A 83 6.52 3.01 4.41
CA ALA A 83 6.64 4.38 4.90
C ALA A 83 7.43 4.45 6.20
N ARG A 84 7.17 3.56 7.16
CA ARG A 84 7.92 3.51 8.42
C ARG A 84 9.40 3.19 8.19
N SER A 85 9.69 2.19 7.35
CA SER A 85 11.06 1.78 7.08
C SER A 85 11.87 2.89 6.42
N LEU A 86 11.29 3.60 5.45
CA LEU A 86 11.91 4.75 4.79
C LEU A 86 12.10 5.94 5.74
N ARG A 87 11.13 6.22 6.63
CA ARG A 87 11.29 7.27 7.66
C ARG A 87 12.41 6.94 8.65
N ILE A 88 12.56 5.67 9.04
CA ILE A 88 13.67 5.23 9.90
C ILE A 88 15.01 5.36 9.16
N PHE A 89 15.07 4.90 7.90
CA PHE A 89 16.27 4.99 7.07
C PHE A 89 16.76 6.43 6.86
N THR A 90 15.83 7.36 6.59
CA THR A 90 16.13 8.79 6.44
C THR A 90 16.38 9.51 7.76
N GLY A 91 16.23 8.84 8.91
CA GLY A 91 16.43 9.42 10.24
C GLY A 91 15.26 10.30 10.73
N SER A 92 14.12 10.28 10.04
CA SER A 92 12.92 11.05 10.41
C SER A 92 12.12 10.42 11.55
N GLU A 93 12.27 9.11 11.76
CA GLU A 93 11.60 8.34 12.83
C GLU A 93 12.61 7.42 13.53
N ALA A 94 12.50 7.27 14.86
CA ALA A 94 13.31 6.30 15.60
C ALA A 94 12.73 4.88 15.45
N THR A 95 13.58 3.85 15.54
CA THR A 95 13.12 2.46 15.49
C THR A 95 12.06 2.18 16.56
N PRO A 96 10.85 1.72 16.18
CA PRO A 96 9.76 1.51 17.13
C PRO A 96 10.05 0.33 18.05
N ILE A 97 9.58 0.43 19.30
CA ILE A 97 9.58 -0.69 20.24
C ILE A 97 8.15 -1.22 20.35
N PHE A 98 7.91 -2.40 19.77
CA PHE A 98 6.62 -3.08 19.88
C PHE A 98 6.47 -3.71 21.26
N LYS A 99 5.36 -3.40 21.92
CA LYS A 99 5.02 -3.95 23.24
C LYS A 99 3.64 -4.60 23.17
N ILE A 100 3.48 -5.69 23.91
CA ILE A 100 2.18 -6.34 24.06
C ILE A 100 1.32 -5.43 24.95
N ALA A 101 0.20 -4.95 24.41
CA ALA A 101 -0.79 -4.24 25.19
C ALA A 101 -1.55 -5.24 26.07
N SER A 102 -1.78 -4.89 27.35
CA SER A 102 -2.68 -5.64 28.21
C SER A 102 -4.12 -5.31 27.81
N ILE A 103 -4.72 -6.14 26.95
CA ILE A 103 -6.11 -5.99 26.53
C ILE A 103 -6.97 -6.87 27.46
N PRO A 104 -7.88 -6.29 28.27
CA PRO A 104 -8.79 -7.07 29.10
C PRO A 104 -9.66 -7.98 28.23
N ARG A 105 -9.96 -9.21 28.69
CA ARG A 105 -10.82 -10.15 27.94
C ARG A 105 -12.17 -9.54 27.55
N GLY A 106 -12.74 -8.68 28.42
CA GLY A 106 -14.00 -8.00 28.15
C GLY A 106 -13.95 -6.99 27.00
N SER A 107 -12.76 -6.57 26.56
CA SER A 107 -12.55 -5.67 25.42
C SER A 107 -12.24 -6.41 24.11
N MET A 108 -12.11 -7.74 24.15
CA MET A 108 -11.85 -8.53 22.95
C MET A 108 -13.15 -8.71 22.17
N LEU A 109 -13.15 -8.29 20.90
CA LEU A 109 -14.26 -8.51 19.98
C LEU A 109 -14.33 -9.99 19.62
N GLN A 110 -15.51 -10.59 19.71
CA GLN A 110 -15.77 -11.97 19.31
C GLN A 110 -16.67 -12.00 18.07
N MET A 111 -16.14 -12.52 16.96
CA MET A 111 -16.92 -12.71 15.73
C MET A 111 -17.43 -14.15 15.66
N HIS A 112 -18.76 -14.33 15.65
CA HIS A 112 -19.39 -15.62 15.46
C HIS A 112 -19.75 -15.83 13.99
N VAL A 113 -18.99 -16.67 13.29
CA VAL A 113 -19.27 -17.00 11.89
C VAL A 113 -20.29 -18.15 11.84
N ARG A 114 -21.46 -17.91 11.24
CA ARG A 114 -22.46 -18.95 10.97
C ARG A 114 -22.12 -19.70 9.69
N SER A 115 -22.47 -20.98 9.60
CA SER A 115 -22.13 -21.83 8.46
C SER A 115 -22.87 -21.49 7.14
N ARG A 116 -23.92 -20.64 7.17
CA ARG A 116 -24.67 -20.25 5.97
C ARG A 116 -24.79 -18.72 5.89
N PRO A 117 -24.41 -18.08 4.76
CA PRO A 117 -24.81 -16.71 4.50
C PRO A 117 -26.32 -16.65 4.28
N HIS A 118 -27.00 -15.64 4.86
CA HIS A 118 -28.38 -15.34 4.50
C HIS A 118 -28.40 -14.95 3.02
N LYS A 119 -29.20 -15.65 2.19
CA LYS A 119 -29.61 -15.09 0.89
C LYS A 119 -30.32 -13.77 1.20
N LEU A 120 -29.85 -12.67 0.63
CA LEU A 120 -30.68 -11.50 0.46
C LEU A 120 -31.78 -11.89 -0.53
N ASP A 121 -32.96 -12.21 -0.02
CA ASP A 121 -34.17 -12.25 -0.84
C ASP A 121 -34.47 -10.80 -1.22
N HIS A 122 -34.11 -10.43 -2.45
CA HIS A 122 -34.59 -9.21 -3.07
C HIS A 122 -36.11 -9.34 -3.28
N MET A 123 -36.88 -8.54 -2.55
CA MET A 123 -38.24 -8.14 -2.92
C MET A 123 -38.19 -6.99 -3.92
#